data_AF-A0AAU2SQ98-F1
#
_entry.id   AF-A0AAU2SQ98-F1
#
_cell.length_a   1.000
_cell.length_b   1.000
_cell.length_c   1.000
_cell.angle_alpha   90.00
_cell.angle_beta   90.00
_cell.angle_gamma   90.00
#
_symmetry.space_group_name_H-M   'P 1'
#
loop_
_entity.id
_entity.type
_entity.pdbx_description
1 polymer ?
#
loop_
_entity_poly.entity_id
_entity_poly.type
_entity_poly.pdbx_seq_one_letter_code
_entity_poly.pdbx_strand_id
1 'polypeptide(L)'
;MNFAFMGPPWQMDWVRSARADHDAPPPPVRALVEDVRAELVTVKDPYFRGIDNLPDLPEGCWVEPGRSTVPDGPHIAYFDHGRGWLRYVFIRRTTDPQIIVEEVFWQ
;
A
#
# COMPACT_ATOMS: atom_id res chain seq x y z
N MET A 1 -18.20 -24.68 0.60
CA MET A 1 -17.25 -23.81 1.31
C MET A 1 -17.07 -22.55 0.47
N ASN A 2 -17.46 -21.41 1.02
CA ASN A 2 -17.63 -20.16 0.27
C ASN A 2 -16.27 -19.44 0.18
N PHE A 3 -15.53 -19.61 -0.92
CA PHE A 3 -14.25 -18.91 -1.17
C PHE A 3 -14.42 -17.42 -1.54
N ALA A 4 -15.63 -16.88 -1.45
CA ALA A 4 -16.02 -15.59 -2.01
C ALA A 4 -15.59 -14.35 -1.21
N PHE A 5 -14.91 -14.50 -0.06
CA PHE A 5 -14.57 -13.37 0.84
C PHE A 5 -13.06 -13.11 1.02
N MET A 6 -12.17 -13.78 0.28
CA MET A 6 -10.70 -13.62 0.43
C MET A 6 -10.05 -12.99 -0.80
N GLY A 7 -10.76 -12.07 -1.47
CA GLY A 7 -10.29 -11.35 -2.65
C GLY A 7 -10.43 -9.83 -2.47
N PRO A 8 -9.79 -9.03 -3.33
CA PRO A 8 -9.95 -7.58 -3.31
C PRO A 8 -11.43 -7.18 -3.55
N PRO A 9 -11.86 -5.99 -3.08
CA PRO A 9 -11.05 -4.94 -2.49
C PRO A 9 -10.63 -5.23 -1.04
N TRP A 10 -9.35 -5.06 -0.73
CA TRP A 10 -8.83 -5.19 0.62
C TRP A 10 -9.22 -3.99 1.48
N GLN A 11 -9.41 -4.22 2.77
CA GLN A 11 -9.42 -3.11 3.72
C GLN A 11 -8.02 -2.52 3.83
N MET A 12 -7.94 -1.20 3.98
CA MET A 12 -6.70 -0.50 4.30
C MET A 12 -6.92 0.38 5.52
N ASP A 13 -6.08 0.18 6.54
CA ASP A 13 -6.10 0.94 7.77
C ASP A 13 -4.71 1.51 8.07
N TRP A 14 -4.64 2.47 8.99
CA TRP A 14 -3.45 3.25 9.30
C TRP A 14 -3.15 3.16 10.78
N VAL A 15 -1.88 2.95 11.12
CA VAL A 15 -1.41 3.25 12.47
C VAL A 15 -1.61 4.75 12.72
N ARG A 16 -1.94 5.12 13.96
CA ARG A 16 -2.28 6.51 14.33
C ARG A 16 -1.23 7.54 13.91
N SER A 17 0.06 7.21 14.01
CA SER A 17 1.15 8.09 13.54
C SER A 17 1.11 8.27 12.02
N ALA A 18 1.05 7.16 11.27
CA ALA A 18 0.94 7.17 9.82
C ALA A 18 -0.26 7.97 9.31
N ARG A 19 -1.40 7.90 10.01
CA ARG A 19 -2.59 8.72 9.72
C ARG A 19 -2.29 10.21 9.83
N ALA A 20 -1.59 10.63 10.88
CA ALA A 20 -1.24 12.03 11.09
C ALA A 20 -0.25 12.53 10.03
N ASP A 21 0.74 11.70 9.69
CA ASP A 21 1.76 12.01 8.68
C ASP A 21 1.17 12.03 7.26
N HIS A 22 0.16 11.20 6.97
CA HIS A 22 -0.63 11.25 5.75
C HIS A 22 -1.43 12.55 5.61
N ASP A 23 -1.98 13.06 6.71
CA ASP A 23 -2.89 14.20 6.66
C ASP A 23 -2.15 15.56 6.57
N ALA A 24 -0.83 15.59 6.81
CA ALA A 24 0.01 16.80 6.85
C ALA A 24 0.42 17.41 5.48
N PRO A 25 0.73 16.64 4.42
CA PRO A 25 1.10 17.16 3.10
C PRO A 25 -0.01 17.97 2.41
N PRO A 26 0.34 18.76 1.38
CA PRO A 26 -0.62 19.47 0.54
C PRO A 26 -1.67 18.54 -0.11
N PRO A 27 -2.88 19.03 -0.42
CA PRO A 27 -3.94 18.22 -1.03
C PRO A 27 -3.53 17.41 -2.27
N PRO A 28 -2.72 17.93 -3.22
CA PRO A 28 -2.29 17.15 -4.38
C PRO A 28 -1.50 15.89 -4.03
N VAL A 29 -0.70 15.96 -2.96
CA VAL A 29 0.12 14.82 -2.50
C VAL A 29 -0.76 13.79 -1.83
N ARG A 30 -1.72 14.23 -1.00
CA ARG A 30 -2.70 13.33 -0.38
C ARG A 30 -3.57 12.63 -1.44
N ALA A 31 -3.92 13.33 -2.52
CA ALA A 31 -4.61 12.73 -3.65
C ALA A 31 -3.78 11.62 -4.30
N LEU A 32 -2.47 11.82 -4.51
CA LEU A 32 -1.59 10.76 -5.01
C LEU A 32 -1.56 9.54 -4.08
N VAL A 33 -1.56 9.75 -2.76
CA VAL A 33 -1.61 8.63 -1.80
C VAL A 33 -2.94 7.87 -1.87
N GLU A 34 -4.06 8.58 -2.03
CA GLU A 34 -5.37 7.94 -2.23
C GLU A 34 -5.45 7.20 -3.58
N ASP A 35 -4.81 7.72 -4.63
CA ASP A 35 -4.72 7.04 -5.93
C ASP A 35 -3.88 5.76 -5.82
N VAL A 36 -2.72 5.82 -5.15
CA VAL A 36 -1.91 4.62 -4.83
C VAL A 36 -2.73 3.62 -4.02
N ARG A 37 -3.49 4.09 -3.02
CA ARG A 37 -4.39 3.25 -2.22
C ARG A 37 -5.45 2.56 -3.07
N ALA A 38 -6.06 3.27 -4.03
CA ALA A 38 -7.08 2.70 -4.92
C ALA A 38 -6.56 1.49 -5.69
N GLU A 39 -5.30 1.54 -6.13
CA GLU A 39 -4.63 0.41 -6.78
C GLU A 39 -4.25 -0.71 -5.80
N LEU A 40 -3.68 -0.34 -4.64
CA LEU A 40 -3.25 -1.31 -3.63
C LEU A 40 -4.39 -2.16 -3.07
N VAL A 41 -5.58 -1.58 -2.89
CA VAL A 41 -6.72 -2.32 -2.36
C VAL A 41 -7.35 -3.24 -3.41
N THR A 42 -7.17 -2.98 -4.71
CA THR A 42 -7.84 -3.74 -5.78
C THR A 42 -6.99 -4.87 -6.35
N VAL A 43 -5.67 -4.83 -6.16
CA VAL A 43 -4.77 -5.87 -6.66
C VAL A 43 -5.00 -7.22 -5.97
N LYS A 44 -4.78 -8.34 -6.67
CA LYS A 44 -4.85 -9.68 -6.07
C LYS A 44 -3.76 -9.96 -5.01
N ASP A 45 -2.60 -9.32 -5.14
CA ASP A 45 -1.46 -9.50 -4.24
C ASP A 45 -0.80 -8.15 -3.94
N PRO A 46 -1.05 -7.57 -2.75
CA PRO A 46 -0.44 -6.31 -2.31
C PRO A 46 1.08 -6.38 -2.10
N TYR A 47 1.70 -7.57 -2.09
CA TYR A 47 3.14 -7.78 -1.88
C TYR A 47 3.90 -8.05 -3.17
N PHE A 48 3.49 -7.38 -4.25
CA PHE A 48 4.01 -7.49 -5.61
C PHE A 48 5.41 -8.14 -5.75
N ARG A 49 5.44 -9.29 -6.42
CA ARG A 49 6.68 -9.96 -6.84
C ARG A 49 6.73 -9.97 -8.36
N GLY A 50 7.40 -8.98 -8.95
CA GLY A 50 7.68 -8.96 -10.39
C GLY A 50 6.51 -8.49 -11.27
N ILE A 51 6.62 -8.83 -12.56
CA ILE A 51 5.88 -8.23 -13.69
C ILE A 51 4.42 -8.72 -13.78
N ASP A 52 4.09 -9.83 -13.12
CA ASP A 52 2.82 -10.55 -13.32
C ASP A 52 1.62 -9.94 -12.59
N ASN A 53 1.84 -8.87 -11.81
CA ASN A 53 0.77 -8.23 -11.07
C ASN A 53 1.05 -6.74 -10.87
N LEU A 54 1.71 -6.06 -11.82
CA LEU A 54 2.02 -4.64 -11.65
C LEU A 54 0.70 -3.84 -11.49
N PRO A 55 0.53 -3.11 -10.39
CA PRO A 55 -0.62 -2.23 -10.20
C PRO A 55 -0.54 -1.08 -11.21
N ASP A 56 -1.69 -0.56 -11.66
CA ASP A 56 -1.78 0.59 -12.56
C ASP A 56 -1.51 1.89 -11.77
N LEU A 57 -0.37 1.94 -11.08
CA LEU A 57 -0.01 3.04 -10.20
C LEU A 57 0.07 4.35 -10.98
N PRO A 58 -0.28 5.47 -10.34
CA PRO A 58 -0.09 6.79 -10.93
C PRO A 58 1.35 7.02 -11.38
N GLU A 59 1.53 7.88 -12.38
CA GLU A 59 2.85 8.29 -12.83
C GLU A 59 3.71 8.80 -11.65
N GLY A 60 4.97 8.36 -11.62
CA GLY A 60 5.90 8.70 -10.54
C GLY A 60 5.69 7.90 -9.25
N CYS A 61 4.85 6.87 -9.25
CA CYS A 61 4.64 5.96 -8.12
C CYS A 61 5.14 4.55 -8.43
N TRP A 62 5.71 3.86 -7.44
CA TRP A 62 6.14 2.46 -7.56
C TRP A 62 6.18 1.78 -6.20
N VAL A 63 6.20 0.43 -6.19
CA VAL A 63 6.26 -0.36 -4.95
C VAL A 63 7.48 -1.27 -4.98
N GLU A 64 8.14 -1.42 -3.83
CA GLU A 64 9.20 -2.42 -3.64
C GLU A 64 9.15 -3.08 -2.25
N PRO A 65 9.75 -4.27 -2.11
CA PRO A 65 9.94 -4.87 -0.79
C PRO A 65 10.87 -4.02 0.07
N GLY A 66 10.44 -3.63 1.28
CA GLY A 66 11.29 -2.88 2.22
C GLY A 66 12.52 -3.67 2.70
N ARG A 67 12.50 -5.00 2.54
CA ARG A 67 13.69 -5.86 2.59
C ARG A 67 13.54 -7.00 1.60
N SER A 68 14.42 -7.02 0.59
CA SER A 68 14.47 -8.04 -0.49
C SER A 68 14.39 -9.50 -0.01
N THR A 69 14.89 -9.80 1.20
CA THR A 69 14.95 -11.17 1.74
C THR A 69 13.70 -11.61 2.50
N VAL A 70 12.69 -10.75 2.67
CA VAL A 70 11.47 -11.06 3.44
C VAL A 70 10.26 -10.97 2.50
N PRO A 71 9.82 -12.09 1.90
CA PRO A 71 8.76 -12.15 0.90
C PRO A 71 7.44 -11.52 1.34
N ASP A 72 7.01 -11.84 2.56
CA ASP A 72 5.77 -11.38 3.17
C ASP A 72 6.03 -10.20 4.13
N GLY A 73 7.17 -9.54 3.94
CA GLY A 73 7.61 -8.44 4.77
C GLY A 73 6.95 -7.12 4.39
N PRO A 74 7.32 -6.05 5.11
CA PRO A 74 6.88 -4.70 4.79
C PRO A 74 7.24 -4.31 3.37
N HIS A 75 6.29 -3.67 2.69
CA HIS A 75 6.48 -3.09 1.37
C HIS A 75 6.42 -1.57 1.47
N ILE A 76 7.10 -0.90 0.55
CA ILE A 76 7.18 0.55 0.49
C ILE A 76 6.57 0.97 -0.85
N ALA A 77 5.51 1.78 -0.80
CA ALA A 77 4.97 2.45 -1.97
C ALA A 77 5.51 3.89 -1.99
N TYR A 78 6.29 4.20 -3.02
CA TYR A 78 6.77 5.55 -3.27
C TYR A 78 5.76 6.32 -4.12
N PHE A 79 5.66 7.61 -3.86
CA PHE A 79 4.81 8.55 -4.59
C PHE A 79 5.53 9.87 -4.82
N ASP A 80 4.97 10.71 -5.70
CA ASP A 80 5.55 12.01 -6.07
C ASP A 80 7.03 11.88 -6.50
N HIS A 81 7.31 10.93 -7.40
CA HIS A 81 8.65 10.66 -7.93
C HIS A 81 9.70 10.35 -6.84
N GLY A 82 9.28 9.72 -5.74
CA GLY A 82 10.14 9.34 -4.63
C GLY A 82 10.33 10.41 -3.56
N ARG A 83 9.61 11.53 -3.63
CA ARG A 83 9.60 12.55 -2.57
C ARG A 83 8.80 12.12 -1.34
N GLY A 84 7.87 11.19 -1.53
CA GLY A 84 7.17 10.55 -0.44
C GLY A 84 7.13 9.04 -0.58
N TRP A 85 6.86 8.41 0.55
CA TRP A 85 6.66 6.97 0.63
C TRP A 85 5.72 6.62 1.77
N LEU A 86 5.04 5.48 1.63
CA LEU A 86 4.32 4.84 2.72
C LEU A 86 4.78 3.39 2.84
N ARG A 87 4.93 2.93 4.08
CA ARG A 87 5.32 1.57 4.39
C ARG A 87 4.10 0.82 4.91
N TYR A 88 3.84 -0.36 4.37
CA TYR A 88 2.69 -1.16 4.73
C TYR A 88 2.98 -2.66 4.83
N VAL A 89 2.11 -3.37 5.54
CA VAL A 89 2.06 -4.83 5.63
C VAL A 89 0.66 -5.33 5.25
N PHE A 90 0.56 -6.56 4.74
CA PHE A 90 -0.68 -7.23 4.39
C PHE A 90 -0.92 -8.46 5.27
N ILE A 91 -1.99 -8.43 6.04
CA ILE A 91 -2.33 -9.46 7.03
C ILE A 91 -3.35 -10.42 6.39
N ARG A 92 -2.88 -11.53 5.81
CA ARG A 92 -3.73 -12.52 5.10
C ARG A 92 -4.49 -13.51 5.98
N ARG A 93 -4.02 -13.76 7.22
CA ARG A 93 -4.50 -14.89 8.06
C ARG A 93 -5.70 -14.54 8.95
N THR A 94 -6.31 -13.39 8.74
CA THR A 94 -7.49 -12.91 9.46
C THR A 94 -8.77 -13.25 8.71
N THR A 95 -9.90 -13.27 9.42
CA THR A 95 -11.24 -13.43 8.81
C THR A 95 -11.54 -12.35 7.77
N ASP A 96 -10.87 -11.20 7.89
CA ASP A 96 -10.91 -10.06 6.97
C ASP A 96 -9.47 -9.63 6.68
N PRO A 97 -8.89 -9.93 5.49
CA PRO A 97 -7.53 -9.54 5.14
C PRO A 97 -7.37 -8.02 5.01
N GLN A 98 -6.30 -7.46 5.59
CA GLN A 98 -6.12 -6.01 5.66
C GLN A 98 -4.70 -5.57 5.30
N ILE A 99 -4.61 -4.44 4.62
CA ILE A 99 -3.39 -3.68 4.43
C ILE A 99 -3.27 -2.70 5.59
N ILE A 100 -2.18 -2.78 6.36
CA ILE A 100 -1.91 -1.85 7.46
C ILE A 100 -0.76 -0.95 7.05
N VAL A 101 -1.01 0.34 6.95
CA VAL A 101 0.02 1.36 6.75
C VAL A 101 0.64 1.71 8.09
N GLU A 102 1.93 1.41 8.23
CA GLU A 102 2.67 1.58 9.48
C GLU A 102 3.34 2.96 9.56
N GLU A 103 3.82 3.48 8.43
CA GLU A 103 4.55 4.75 8.35
C GLU A 103 4.24 5.47 7.04
N VAL A 104 4.25 6.80 7.07
CA VAL A 104 4.11 7.68 5.91
C VAL A 104 5.13 8.80 6.04
N PHE A 105 5.76 9.17 4.93
CA PHE A 105 6.72 10.25 4.88
C PHE A 105 6.55 11.04 3.58
N TRP A 106 6.72 12.36 3.66
CA TRP A 106 6.78 13.24 2.49
C TRP A 106 7.56 14.52 2.81
N GLN A 107 8.47 14.93 1.91
CA GLN A 107 9.26 16.17 2.02
C GLN A 107 9.58 16.79 0.66
#